data_AF-A0A4Y2NN23-F1
#
_entry.id   AF-A0A4Y2NN23-F1
#
_cell.length_a   1.000
_cell.length_b   1.000
_cell.length_c   1.000
_cell.angle_alpha   90.00
_cell.angle_beta   90.00
_cell.angle_gamma   90.00
#
_symmetry.space_group_name_H-M   'P 1'
#
loop_
_entity.id
_entity.type
_entity.pdbx_description
1 polymer ?
#
loop_
_entity_poly.entity_id
_entity_poly.type
_entity_poly.pdbx_seq_one_letter_code
_entity_poly.pdbx_strand_id
1 'polypeptide(L)'
;MKFTQRCWLKDYINFNTEQRKHAKTAFEKDFFKLLNNAVYGKTMENLRNRVKVDIVQTKKRAEKFVASPAFHAFTIFNENLVAVQRKLTKLCLNRPIQVGFVILELSKVLMYDFHYNVIMAKYGDKARLLFTDTDSLCYEITTDDLNKDLERMKQYFDFSDYPKDHPLYSDENKKKIGYFKDELNGQPCLEFIGLRSKMYSILSERGEKQTAKGICKSVRQQQLKHANYRECLLSRKPSTISQNRIGSEKHHIFSMQQSKRALSAFDDKRFLLEDGVTSLSYGHYKIG
;
A
#
# COMPACT_ATOMS: atom_id res chain seq x y z
N MET A 1 29.92 21.08 9.00
CA MET A 1 29.42 20.99 7.61
C MET A 1 28.16 21.85 7.51
N LYS A 2 28.16 22.92 6.71
CA LYS A 2 26.98 23.77 6.48
C LYS A 2 26.42 23.41 5.10
N PHE A 3 25.14 23.07 5.02
CA PHE A 3 24.47 22.73 3.76
C PHE A 3 23.45 23.82 3.42
N THR A 4 23.38 24.18 2.13
CA THR A 4 22.31 25.04 1.62
C THR A 4 21.04 24.21 1.44
N GLN A 5 20.00 24.54 2.19
CA GLN A 5 18.70 23.88 2.08
C GLN A 5 17.75 24.76 1.25
N ARG A 6 16.99 24.14 0.35
CA ARG A 6 15.91 24.79 -0.39
C ARG A 6 14.76 23.81 -0.60
N CYS A 7 13.54 24.30 -0.68
CA CYS A 7 12.34 23.50 -0.92
C CYS A 7 12.18 23.15 -2.41
N TRP A 8 13.18 22.52 -3.03
CA TRP A 8 13.26 22.31 -4.49
C TRP A 8 12.13 21.46 -5.10
N LEU A 9 11.42 20.65 -4.30
CA LEU A 9 10.24 19.90 -4.75
C LEU A 9 8.92 20.64 -4.55
N LYS A 10 8.90 21.75 -3.80
CA LYS A 10 7.65 22.39 -3.34
C LYS A 10 6.76 22.78 -4.50
N ASP A 11 7.31 23.45 -5.51
CA ASP A 11 6.52 23.95 -6.64
C ASP A 11 5.93 22.79 -7.46
N TYR A 12 6.70 21.72 -7.66
CA TYR A 12 6.24 20.51 -8.35
C TYR A 12 5.10 19.80 -7.59
N ILE A 13 5.29 19.59 -6.28
CA ILE A 13 4.28 18.92 -5.44
C ILE A 13 3.01 19.77 -5.35
N ASN A 14 3.15 21.08 -5.18
CA ASN A 14 2.03 22.02 -5.11
C ASN A 14 1.25 22.04 -6.42
N PHE A 15 1.96 22.16 -7.56
CA PHE A 15 1.34 22.12 -8.88
C PHE A 15 0.49 20.85 -9.05
N ASN A 16 1.06 19.66 -8.83
CA ASN A 16 0.32 18.41 -8.96
C ASN A 16 -0.84 18.30 -7.96
N THR A 17 -0.69 18.87 -6.76
CA THR A 17 -1.77 18.88 -5.76
C THR A 17 -2.94 19.76 -6.20
N GLU A 18 -2.67 20.94 -6.74
CA GLU A 18 -3.70 21.82 -7.29
C GLU A 18 -4.37 21.21 -8.53
N GLN A 19 -3.60 20.66 -9.46
CA GLN A 19 -4.14 19.95 -10.62
C GLN A 19 -5.04 18.77 -10.20
N ARG A 20 -4.65 18.04 -9.14
CA ARG A 20 -5.46 16.96 -8.57
C ARG A 20 -6.77 17.45 -7.95
N LYS A 21 -6.80 18.66 -7.38
CA LYS A 21 -8.05 19.28 -6.88
C LYS A 21 -8.99 19.68 -8.01
N HIS A 22 -8.44 20.20 -9.12
CA HIS A 22 -9.22 20.61 -10.30
C HIS A 22 -9.63 19.46 -11.22
N ALA A 23 -8.97 18.30 -11.10
CA ALA A 23 -9.28 17.11 -11.88
C ALA A 23 -10.75 16.69 -11.74
N LYS A 24 -11.41 16.48 -12.89
CA LYS A 24 -12.84 16.13 -12.94
C LYS A 24 -13.02 14.61 -12.96
N THR A 25 -12.09 13.90 -13.58
CA THR A 25 -12.16 12.45 -13.74
C THR A 25 -11.36 11.72 -12.67
N ALA A 26 -11.73 10.46 -12.39
CA ALA A 26 -10.95 9.59 -11.50
C ALA A 26 -9.53 9.35 -12.07
N PHE A 27 -9.42 9.22 -13.40
CA PHE A 27 -8.15 9.03 -14.09
C PHE A 27 -7.17 10.18 -13.85
N GLU A 28 -7.59 11.43 -14.07
CA GLU A 28 -6.74 12.61 -13.85
C GLU A 28 -6.30 12.72 -12.38
N LYS A 29 -7.22 12.45 -11.45
CA LYS A 29 -6.92 12.45 -10.01
C LYS A 29 -5.83 11.43 -9.66
N ASP A 30 -5.91 10.24 -10.24
CA ASP A 30 -4.92 9.18 -10.03
C ASP A 30 -3.59 9.48 -10.74
N PHE A 31 -3.63 10.13 -11.90
CA PHE A 31 -2.44 10.56 -12.63
C PHE A 31 -1.60 11.55 -11.83
N PHE A 32 -2.19 12.66 -11.36
CA PHE A 32 -1.46 13.63 -10.54
C PHE A 32 -1.01 13.08 -9.19
N LYS A 33 -1.78 12.15 -8.60
CA LYS A 33 -1.36 11.39 -7.41
C LYS A 33 -0.12 10.55 -7.71
N LEU A 34 -0.10 9.85 -8.86
CA LEU A 34 1.02 9.02 -9.28
C LEU A 34 2.28 9.85 -9.48
N LEU A 35 2.19 11.03 -10.10
CA LEU A 35 3.34 11.90 -10.31
C LEU A 35 4.04 12.30 -8.99
N ASN A 36 3.26 12.65 -7.97
CA ASN A 36 3.80 12.92 -6.63
C ASN A 36 4.43 11.67 -5.99
N ASN A 37 3.74 10.53 -6.03
CA ASN A 37 4.24 9.28 -5.45
C ASN A 37 5.49 8.74 -6.17
N ALA A 38 5.59 8.97 -7.48
CA ALA A 38 6.71 8.53 -8.30
C ALA A 38 8.02 9.21 -7.91
N VAL A 39 7.98 10.47 -7.44
CA VAL A 39 9.17 11.17 -6.93
C VAL A 39 9.78 10.39 -5.77
N TYR A 40 8.98 10.03 -4.77
CA TYR A 40 9.43 9.22 -3.64
C TYR A 40 10.02 7.89 -4.10
N GLY A 41 9.28 7.12 -4.92
CA GLY A 41 9.75 5.83 -5.43
C GLY A 41 11.05 5.95 -6.22
N LYS A 42 11.24 7.05 -6.96
CA LYS A 42 12.45 7.32 -7.73
C LYS A 42 13.64 7.62 -6.83
N THR A 43 13.45 8.37 -5.74
CA THR A 43 14.53 8.65 -4.78
C THR A 43 15.08 7.38 -4.12
N MET A 44 14.23 6.37 -3.94
CA MET A 44 14.57 5.07 -3.33
C MET A 44 14.91 3.98 -4.36
N GLU A 45 15.06 4.31 -5.64
CA GLU A 45 15.35 3.33 -6.69
C GLU A 45 16.68 2.61 -6.43
N ASN A 46 16.63 1.29 -6.24
CA ASN A 46 17.83 0.48 -6.13
C ASN A 46 18.46 0.22 -7.50
N LEU A 47 19.41 1.08 -7.88
CA LEU A 47 20.14 0.98 -9.14
C LEU A 47 20.97 -0.32 -9.27
N ARG A 48 21.29 -1.00 -8.17
CA ARG A 48 22.08 -2.25 -8.20
C ARG A 48 21.30 -3.43 -8.77
N ASN A 49 19.97 -3.37 -8.74
CA ASN A 49 19.11 -4.39 -9.34
C ASN A 49 19.01 -4.26 -10.87
N ARG A 50 19.61 -3.24 -11.47
CA ARG A 50 19.60 -3.07 -12.92
C ARG A 50 20.52 -4.09 -13.57
N VAL A 51 19.99 -4.75 -14.59
CA VAL A 51 20.72 -5.68 -15.44
C VAL A 51 20.83 -5.10 -16.84
N LYS A 52 21.89 -5.45 -17.55
CA LYS A 52 22.00 -5.19 -18.98
C LYS A 52 21.48 -6.42 -19.72
N VAL A 53 20.48 -6.25 -20.57
CA VAL A 53 19.97 -7.31 -21.43
C VAL A 53 20.34 -6.96 -22.86
N ASP A 54 21.15 -7.79 -23.49
CA ASP A 54 21.50 -7.68 -24.90
C ASP A 54 20.67 -8.70 -25.69
N ILE A 55 19.91 -8.25 -26.68
CA ILE A 55 19.21 -9.12 -27.62
C ILE A 55 20.17 -9.43 -28.77
N VAL A 56 20.43 -10.72 -29.00
CA VAL A 56 21.46 -11.20 -29.91
C VAL A 56 20.88 -12.16 -30.94
N GLN A 57 21.22 -11.96 -32.20
CA GLN A 57 20.78 -12.79 -33.33
C GLN A 57 21.91 -13.59 -33.98
N THR A 58 23.17 -13.36 -33.57
CA THR A 58 24.33 -14.02 -34.18
C THR A 58 25.13 -14.81 -33.15
N LYS A 59 25.50 -16.04 -33.51
CA LYS A 59 26.29 -16.95 -32.65
C LYS A 59 27.58 -16.29 -32.14
N LYS A 60 28.35 -15.66 -33.04
CA LYS A 60 29.62 -14.97 -32.72
C LYS A 60 29.45 -13.91 -31.62
N ARG A 61 28.35 -13.16 -31.63
CA ARG A 61 28.08 -12.11 -30.63
C ARG A 61 27.59 -12.71 -29.31
N ALA A 62 26.82 -13.81 -29.38
CA ALA A 62 26.36 -14.52 -28.19
C ALA A 62 27.55 -15.13 -27.44
N GLU A 63 28.43 -15.85 -28.14
CA GLU A 63 29.67 -16.42 -27.58
C GLU A 63 30.55 -15.34 -26.93
N LYS A 64 30.72 -14.19 -27.61
CA LYS A 64 31.46 -13.04 -27.04
C LYS A 64 30.85 -12.55 -25.72
N PHE A 65 29.53 -12.52 -25.58
CA PHE A 65 28.88 -12.05 -24.36
C PHE A 65 28.85 -13.10 -23.25
N VAL A 66 28.74 -14.39 -23.60
CA VAL A 66 28.84 -15.49 -22.63
C VAL A 66 30.25 -15.61 -22.06
N ALA A 67 31.29 -15.39 -22.87
CA ALA A 67 32.67 -15.37 -22.42
C ALA A 67 33.03 -14.14 -21.56
N SER A 68 32.13 -13.16 -21.43
CA SER A 68 32.39 -11.95 -20.63
C SER A 68 32.31 -12.27 -19.13
N PRO A 69 33.21 -11.76 -18.28
CA PRO A 69 33.09 -11.86 -16.82
C PRO A 69 31.81 -11.23 -16.25
N ALA A 70 31.16 -10.36 -17.04
CA ALA A 70 29.89 -9.74 -16.67
C ALA A 70 28.67 -10.64 -16.99
N PHE A 71 28.86 -11.79 -17.63
CA PHE A 71 27.78 -12.73 -17.94
C PHE A 71 27.05 -13.17 -16.67
N HIS A 72 25.71 -13.26 -16.76
CA HIS A 72 24.87 -13.73 -15.66
C HIS A 72 24.00 -14.91 -16.08
N ALA A 73 23.25 -14.75 -17.17
CA ALA A 73 22.35 -15.77 -17.69
C ALA A 73 22.04 -15.49 -19.16
N PHE A 74 21.50 -16.47 -19.87
CA PHE A 74 20.88 -16.24 -21.17
C PHE A 74 19.51 -16.92 -21.25
N THR A 75 18.67 -16.44 -22.15
CA THR A 75 17.37 -17.02 -22.45
C THR A 75 17.25 -17.12 -23.96
N ILE A 76 17.12 -18.35 -24.47
CA ILE A 76 16.90 -18.61 -25.89
C ILE A 76 15.40 -18.46 -26.15
N PHE A 77 15.01 -17.58 -27.06
CA PHE A 77 13.63 -17.42 -27.49
C PHE A 77 13.33 -18.31 -28.70
N ASN A 78 14.25 -18.36 -29.65
CA ASN A 78 14.23 -19.27 -30.80
C ASN A 78 15.65 -19.44 -31.36
N GLU A 79 15.80 -20.19 -32.45
CA GLU A 79 17.08 -20.48 -33.11
C GLU A 79 17.90 -19.24 -33.49
N ASN A 80 17.22 -18.12 -33.75
CA ASN A 80 17.83 -16.88 -34.25
C ASN A 80 17.80 -15.75 -33.21
N LEU A 81 17.36 -15.99 -31.97
CA LEU A 81 17.18 -14.93 -30.99
C LEU A 81 17.46 -15.39 -29.55
N VAL A 82 18.46 -14.76 -28.93
CA VAL A 82 18.87 -15.01 -27.55
C VAL A 82 18.96 -13.69 -26.78
N ALA A 83 18.34 -13.62 -25.60
CA ALA A 83 18.64 -12.57 -24.64
C ALA A 83 19.82 -13.00 -23.77
N VAL A 84 20.89 -12.19 -23.74
CA VAL A 84 22.02 -12.38 -22.83
C VAL A 84 21.94 -11.33 -21.73
N GLN A 85 21.74 -11.81 -20.49
CA GLN A 85 21.74 -10.97 -19.29
C GLN A 85 23.14 -10.83 -18.75
N ARG A 86 23.54 -9.59 -18.48
CA ARG A 86 24.86 -9.24 -17.93
C ARG A 86 24.73 -8.29 -16.76
N LYS A 87 25.64 -8.42 -15.80
CA LYS A 87 25.81 -7.48 -14.70
C LYS A 87 26.33 -6.15 -15.24
N LEU A 88 25.89 -5.04 -14.65
CA LEU A 88 26.48 -3.73 -14.92
C LEU A 88 27.86 -3.65 -14.24
N THR A 89 28.92 -3.48 -15.02
CA THR A 89 30.30 -3.40 -14.52
C THR A 89 30.65 -2.05 -13.90
N LYS A 90 29.93 -0.99 -14.30
CA LYS A 90 30.02 0.35 -13.72
C LYS A 90 28.61 0.83 -13.41
N LEU A 91 28.41 1.34 -12.20
CA LEU A 91 27.13 1.84 -11.73
C LEU A 91 27.30 3.25 -11.13
N CYS A 92 26.59 4.23 -11.67
CA CYS A 92 26.54 5.57 -11.11
C CYS A 92 25.39 5.65 -10.09
N LEU A 93 25.71 5.86 -8.81
CA LEU A 93 24.72 6.01 -7.74
C LEU A 93 24.21 7.44 -7.68
N ASN A 94 23.25 7.78 -8.54
CA ASN A 94 22.69 9.12 -8.68
C ASN A 94 21.23 9.23 -8.18
N ARG A 95 20.89 8.45 -7.15
CA ARG A 95 19.57 8.55 -6.50
C ARG A 95 19.73 9.16 -5.11
N PRO A 96 18.95 10.20 -4.78
CA PRO A 96 19.02 10.85 -3.48
C PRO A 96 18.26 10.02 -2.44
N ILE A 97 18.79 8.84 -2.09
CA ILE A 97 18.15 7.88 -1.18
C ILE A 97 17.84 8.52 0.19
N GLN A 98 18.68 9.46 0.63
CA GLN A 98 18.49 10.22 1.86
C GLN A 98 17.18 11.00 1.87
N VAL A 99 16.77 11.55 0.71
CA VAL A 99 15.48 12.26 0.57
C VAL A 99 14.33 11.28 0.78
N GLY A 100 14.38 10.12 0.13
CA GLY A 100 13.37 9.08 0.29
C GLY A 100 13.28 8.57 1.73
N PHE A 101 14.43 8.33 2.37
CA PHE A 101 14.49 7.97 3.78
C PHE A 101 13.79 9.02 4.67
N VAL A 102 14.14 10.30 4.53
CA VAL A 102 13.52 11.38 5.33
C VAL A 102 12.02 11.48 5.08
N ILE A 103 11.55 11.36 3.84
CA ILE A 103 10.11 11.35 3.53
C ILE A 103 9.40 10.22 4.29
N LEU A 104 9.97 9.02 4.28
CA LEU A 104 9.39 7.87 4.98
C LEU A 104 9.35 8.09 6.50
N GLU A 105 10.43 8.59 7.09
CA GLU A 105 10.49 8.86 8.53
C GLU A 105 9.50 9.96 8.94
N LEU A 106 9.42 11.07 8.18
CA LEU A 106 8.43 12.12 8.43
C LEU A 106 6.99 11.59 8.31
N SER A 107 6.73 10.71 7.34
CA SER A 107 5.42 10.07 7.21
C SER A 107 5.07 9.22 8.44
N LYS A 108 6.03 8.47 9.00
CA LYS A 108 5.80 7.69 10.23
C LYS A 108 5.57 8.60 11.43
N VAL A 109 6.36 9.68 11.57
CA VAL A 109 6.19 10.65 12.65
C VAL A 109 4.79 11.25 12.62
N LEU A 110 4.27 11.63 11.45
CA LEU A 110 2.89 12.13 11.31
C LEU A 110 1.85 11.10 11.79
N MET A 111 2.01 9.83 11.41
CA MET A 111 1.10 8.75 11.82
C MET A 111 1.16 8.50 13.33
N TYR A 112 2.36 8.49 13.91
CA TYR A 112 2.57 8.28 15.34
C TYR A 112 2.12 9.47 16.18
N ASP A 113 2.37 10.69 15.73
CA ASP A 113 1.90 11.91 16.39
C ASP A 113 0.37 11.92 16.47
N PHE A 114 -0.31 11.62 15.36
CA PHE A 114 -1.76 11.51 15.38
C PHE A 114 -2.27 10.37 16.29
N HIS A 115 -1.62 9.21 16.26
CA HIS A 115 -1.99 8.09 17.12
C HIS A 115 -1.83 8.43 18.61
N TYR A 116 -0.63 8.83 19.04
CA TYR A 116 -0.32 9.00 20.45
C TYR A 116 -0.80 10.34 21.02
N ASN A 117 -0.59 11.44 20.31
CA ASN A 117 -0.85 12.78 20.83
C ASN A 117 -2.29 13.28 20.55
N VAL A 118 -3.04 12.63 19.65
CA VAL A 118 -4.44 12.99 19.35
C VAL A 118 -5.39 11.90 19.81
N ILE A 119 -5.29 10.69 19.25
CA ILE A 119 -6.27 9.61 19.53
C ILE A 119 -6.10 9.07 20.95
N MET A 120 -4.89 8.63 21.33
CA MET A 120 -4.65 8.08 22.66
C MET A 120 -4.80 9.13 23.77
N ALA A 121 -4.39 10.38 23.51
CA ALA A 121 -4.59 11.48 24.46
C ALA A 121 -6.08 11.78 24.73
N LYS A 122 -6.94 11.65 23.71
CA LYS A 122 -8.38 11.92 23.84
C LYS A 122 -9.17 10.74 24.41
N TYR A 123 -8.87 9.52 23.96
CA TYR A 123 -9.70 8.34 24.25
C TYR A 123 -9.07 7.38 25.25
N GLY A 124 -7.74 7.35 25.38
CA GLY A 124 -7.04 6.38 26.22
C GLY A 124 -7.48 4.95 25.94
N ASP A 125 -7.90 4.24 26.98
CA ASP A 125 -8.38 2.85 26.91
C ASP A 125 -9.70 2.67 26.14
N LYS A 126 -10.41 3.76 25.83
CA LYS A 126 -11.62 3.74 25.00
C LYS A 126 -11.34 3.65 23.51
N ALA A 127 -10.06 3.72 23.09
CA ALA A 127 -9.66 3.53 21.70
C ALA A 127 -8.74 2.31 21.57
N ARG A 128 -9.06 1.44 20.62
CA ARG A 128 -8.24 0.30 20.24
C ARG A 128 -7.86 0.40 18.76
N LEU A 129 -6.55 0.40 18.49
CA LEU A 129 -6.04 0.34 17.12
C LEU A 129 -6.21 -1.07 16.55
N LEU A 130 -7.09 -1.21 15.56
CA LEU A 130 -7.41 -2.48 14.92
C LEU A 130 -6.38 -2.87 13.86
N PHE A 131 -5.98 -1.92 13.02
CA PHE A 131 -4.87 -2.10 12.08
C PHE A 131 -4.24 -0.77 11.65
N THR A 132 -3.04 -0.88 11.10
CA THR A 132 -2.38 0.18 10.33
C THR A 132 -1.79 -0.38 9.04
N ASP A 133 -1.96 0.32 7.91
CA ASP A 133 -1.24 0.06 6.68
C ASP A 133 -0.73 1.36 6.07
N THR A 134 0.57 1.61 6.21
CA THR A 134 1.34 2.72 5.62
C THR A 134 0.85 4.11 6.04
N ASP A 135 -0.28 4.56 5.50
CA ASP A 135 -0.90 5.88 5.65
C ASP A 135 -2.36 5.79 6.17
N SER A 136 -2.74 4.64 6.74
CA SER A 136 -4.08 4.40 7.29
C SER A 136 -4.03 3.87 8.73
N LEU A 137 -5.05 4.27 9.50
CA LEU A 137 -5.32 3.81 10.86
C LEU A 137 -6.80 3.44 10.94
N CYS A 138 -7.11 2.30 11.54
CA CYS A 138 -8.48 1.89 11.82
C CYS A 138 -8.64 1.65 13.31
N TYR A 139 -9.63 2.30 13.90
CA TYR A 139 -9.86 2.29 15.33
C TYR A 139 -11.25 1.74 15.64
N GLU A 140 -11.33 1.03 16.76
CA GLU A 140 -12.56 0.86 17.52
C GLU A 140 -12.53 1.91 18.63
N ILE A 141 -13.54 2.78 18.69
CA ILE A 141 -13.61 3.89 19.64
C ILE A 141 -14.96 3.84 20.36
N THR A 142 -14.93 3.86 21.69
CA THR A 142 -16.12 4.03 22.53
C THR A 142 -16.26 5.49 22.92
N THR A 143 -17.29 6.17 22.41
CA THR A 143 -17.61 7.58 22.70
C THR A 143 -19.11 7.82 22.56
N ASP A 144 -19.62 8.90 23.15
CA ASP A 144 -21.04 9.25 23.08
C ASP A 144 -21.44 9.70 21.67
N ASP A 145 -20.58 10.49 21.01
CA ASP A 145 -20.86 11.06 19.70
C ASP A 145 -19.55 11.32 18.92
N LEU A 146 -19.23 10.39 18.01
CA LEU A 146 -18.02 10.46 17.20
C LEU A 146 -18.00 11.69 16.28
N ASN A 147 -19.16 12.15 15.80
CA ASN A 147 -19.22 13.30 14.90
C ASN A 147 -18.87 14.60 15.64
N LYS A 148 -19.40 14.81 16.85
CA LYS A 148 -18.98 15.93 17.70
C LYS A 148 -17.51 15.87 18.07
N ASP A 149 -17.00 14.67 18.25
CA ASP A 149 -15.59 14.48 18.53
C ASP A 149 -14.71 14.87 17.35
N LEU A 150 -15.08 14.47 16.14
CA LEU A 150 -14.41 14.82 14.88
C LEU A 150 -14.48 16.33 14.60
N GLU A 151 -15.63 16.97 14.86
CA GLU A 151 -15.80 18.42 14.77
C GLU A 151 -14.73 19.16 15.60
N ARG A 152 -14.54 18.75 16.87
CA ARG A 152 -13.56 19.36 17.78
C ARG A 152 -12.11 19.17 17.33
N MET A 153 -11.84 18.18 16.49
CA MET A 153 -10.50 17.87 15.97
C MET A 153 -10.40 18.04 14.45
N LYS A 154 -11.30 18.82 13.84
CA LYS A 154 -11.38 19.04 12.39
C LYS A 154 -10.09 19.52 11.73
N GLN A 155 -9.20 20.16 12.51
CA GLN A 155 -7.87 20.59 12.08
C GLN A 155 -6.95 19.45 11.63
N TYR A 156 -7.27 18.19 11.95
CA TYR A 156 -6.50 17.03 11.49
C TYR A 156 -7.14 16.34 10.28
N PHE A 157 -8.34 16.75 9.86
CA PHE A 157 -9.15 16.01 8.91
C PHE A 157 -9.48 16.77 7.62
N ASP A 158 -9.61 16.02 6.54
CA ASP A 158 -10.17 16.42 5.26
C ASP A 158 -11.54 15.75 5.07
N PHE A 159 -12.60 16.50 5.37
CA PHE A 159 -14.00 16.08 5.25
C PHE A 159 -14.62 16.39 3.87
N SER A 160 -13.81 16.76 2.87
CA SER A 160 -14.34 17.17 1.55
C SER A 160 -15.00 16.04 0.74
N ASP A 161 -14.77 14.78 1.14
CA ASP A 161 -15.36 13.60 0.51
C ASP A 161 -16.67 13.16 1.21
N TYR A 162 -17.13 13.87 2.25
CA TYR A 162 -18.42 13.60 2.94
C TYR A 162 -19.63 13.98 2.05
N PRO A 163 -20.83 13.42 2.33
CA PRO A 163 -22.07 13.92 1.75
C PRO A 163 -22.25 15.41 2.03
N LYS A 164 -22.72 16.19 1.06
CA LYS A 164 -22.82 17.67 1.18
C LYS A 164 -23.81 18.13 2.25
N ASP A 165 -24.77 17.28 2.56
CA ASP A 165 -25.79 17.44 3.59
C ASP A 165 -25.29 17.06 5.00
N HIS A 166 -24.09 16.46 5.10
CA HIS A 166 -23.52 16.05 6.38
C HIS A 166 -22.96 17.27 7.14
N PRO A 167 -23.20 17.41 8.46
CA PRO A 167 -22.74 18.56 9.26
C PRO A 167 -21.23 18.83 9.19
N LEU A 168 -20.42 17.76 9.15
CA LEU A 168 -18.95 17.86 9.06
C LEU A 168 -18.41 18.17 7.66
N TYR A 169 -19.24 18.21 6.61
CA TYR A 169 -18.76 18.46 5.26
C TYR A 169 -18.05 19.81 5.18
N SER A 170 -16.80 19.80 4.70
CA SER A 170 -16.02 21.01 4.47
C SER A 170 -14.97 20.81 3.40
N ASP A 171 -14.87 21.77 2.48
CA ASP A 171 -13.82 21.82 1.46
C ASP A 171 -12.51 22.47 1.97
N GLU A 172 -12.47 22.95 3.23
CA GLU A 172 -11.34 23.71 3.79
C GLU A 172 -10.00 22.95 3.68
N ASN A 173 -10.00 21.64 3.95
CA ASN A 173 -8.79 20.80 3.94
C ASN A 173 -8.68 19.87 2.73
N LYS A 174 -9.51 20.12 1.69
CA LYS A 174 -9.59 19.28 0.50
C LYS A 174 -8.23 19.00 -0.12
N LYS A 175 -7.81 17.74 -0.07
CA LYS A 175 -6.53 17.21 -0.61
C LYS A 175 -5.28 17.97 -0.13
N LYS A 176 -5.34 18.65 1.01
CA LYS A 176 -4.16 19.23 1.65
C LYS A 176 -3.28 18.10 2.21
N ILE A 177 -1.96 18.30 2.19
CA ILE A 177 -0.99 17.33 2.69
C ILE A 177 -1.06 17.30 4.22
N GLY A 178 -1.03 16.09 4.80
CA GLY A 178 -0.98 15.90 6.26
C GLY A 178 -2.33 15.74 6.94
N TYR A 179 -3.44 15.92 6.21
CA TYR A 179 -4.80 15.76 6.74
C TYR A 179 -5.33 14.35 6.49
N PHE A 180 -5.95 13.77 7.52
CA PHE A 180 -6.55 12.45 7.47
C PHE A 180 -7.93 12.49 6.81
N LYS A 181 -8.25 11.44 6.05
CA LYS A 181 -9.58 11.24 5.47
C LYS A 181 -10.29 10.15 6.24
N ASP A 182 -11.57 10.34 6.51
CA ASP A 182 -12.42 9.20 6.84
C ASP A 182 -12.71 8.41 5.56
N GLU A 183 -12.25 7.16 5.51
CA GLU A 183 -12.46 6.29 4.34
C GLU A 183 -13.93 5.90 4.13
N LEU A 184 -14.78 6.01 5.16
CA LEU A 184 -16.20 5.70 5.09
C LEU A 184 -17.07 6.94 4.85
N ASN A 185 -16.47 8.14 4.75
CA ASN A 185 -17.15 9.41 4.47
C ASN A 185 -18.36 9.66 5.41
N GLY A 186 -18.16 9.47 6.72
CA GLY A 186 -19.17 9.69 7.76
C GLY A 186 -20.14 8.52 7.97
N GLN A 187 -19.92 7.39 7.30
CA GLN A 187 -20.77 6.21 7.47
C GLN A 187 -20.26 5.32 8.61
N PRO A 188 -21.15 4.74 9.44
CA PRO A 188 -20.74 3.82 10.48
C PRO A 188 -20.02 2.59 9.93
N CYS A 189 -18.90 2.24 10.57
CA CYS A 189 -18.28 0.93 10.43
C CYS A 189 -19.06 -0.03 11.33
N LEU A 190 -19.80 -0.97 10.73
CA LEU A 190 -20.60 -1.96 11.47
C LEU A 190 -19.74 -3.09 11.98
N GLU A 191 -18.75 -3.51 11.19
CA GLU A 191 -17.85 -4.60 11.57
C GLU A 191 -16.51 -4.53 10.85
N PHE A 192 -15.46 -4.89 11.58
CA PHE A 192 -14.11 -5.06 11.06
C PHE A 192 -13.62 -6.49 11.32
N ILE A 193 -13.01 -7.11 10.30
CA ILE A 193 -12.38 -8.41 10.40
C ILE A 193 -10.97 -8.34 9.84
N GLY A 194 -9.96 -8.40 10.71
CA GLY A 194 -8.56 -8.49 10.35
C GLY A 194 -8.06 -9.93 10.46
N LEU A 195 -7.51 -10.50 9.38
CA LEU A 195 -6.91 -11.84 9.40
C LEU A 195 -5.39 -11.78 9.54
N ARG A 196 -4.76 -10.84 8.83
CA ARG A 196 -3.32 -10.56 8.88
C ARG A 196 -3.00 -9.25 8.16
N SER A 197 -1.74 -8.83 8.21
CA SER A 197 -1.27 -7.66 7.45
C SER A 197 -1.70 -7.70 5.98
N LYS A 198 -2.39 -6.63 5.52
CA LYS A 198 -2.93 -6.47 4.15
C LYS A 198 -3.98 -7.54 3.77
N MET A 199 -4.70 -8.06 4.77
CA MET A 199 -5.82 -8.99 4.60
C MET A 199 -6.90 -8.74 5.66
N TYR A 200 -7.92 -7.98 5.28
CA TYR A 200 -9.00 -7.56 6.16
C TYR A 200 -10.26 -7.23 5.38
N SER A 201 -11.38 -7.13 6.09
CA SER A 201 -12.68 -6.71 5.55
C SER A 201 -13.35 -5.72 6.49
N ILE A 202 -14.00 -4.70 5.92
CA ILE A 202 -14.80 -3.69 6.62
C ILE A 202 -16.22 -3.76 6.08
N LEU A 203 -17.20 -3.87 6.96
CA LEU A 203 -18.62 -3.81 6.66
C LEU A 203 -19.18 -2.44 7.10
N SER A 204 -19.89 -1.78 6.20
CA SER A 204 -20.65 -0.56 6.48
C SER A 204 -22.03 -0.65 5.84
N GLU A 205 -22.89 0.33 6.12
CA GLU A 205 -24.25 0.40 5.53
C GLU A 205 -24.23 0.47 4.00
N ARG A 206 -23.15 1.00 3.40
CA ARG A 206 -22.99 1.09 1.94
C ARG A 206 -22.45 -0.19 1.30
N GLY A 207 -22.06 -1.16 2.11
CA GLY A 207 -21.55 -2.46 1.67
C GLY A 207 -20.20 -2.80 2.27
N GLU A 208 -19.42 -3.57 1.53
CA GLU A 208 -18.23 -4.23 2.05
C GLU A 208 -16.96 -3.76 1.33
N LYS A 209 -15.91 -3.46 2.08
CA LYS A 209 -14.56 -3.22 1.57
C LYS A 209 -13.66 -4.39 1.92
N GLN A 210 -13.25 -5.16 0.91
CA GLN A 210 -12.35 -6.30 1.10
C GLN A 210 -10.93 -6.00 0.60
N THR A 211 -9.94 -6.34 1.42
CA THR A 211 -8.52 -6.32 1.10
C THR A 211 -7.95 -7.74 1.24
N ALA A 212 -7.32 -8.24 0.18
CA ALA A 212 -6.62 -9.53 0.18
C ALA A 212 -5.39 -9.43 -0.73
N LYS A 213 -4.21 -9.19 -0.16
CA LYS A 213 -2.99 -9.03 -0.95
C LYS A 213 -2.69 -10.29 -1.78
N GLY A 214 -2.45 -10.07 -3.07
CA GLY A 214 -2.07 -11.12 -4.02
C GLY A 214 -3.23 -11.81 -4.72
N ILE A 215 -4.48 -11.41 -4.43
CA ILE A 215 -5.70 -11.84 -5.14
C ILE A 215 -6.11 -10.74 -6.12
N CYS A 216 -6.45 -11.14 -7.35
CA CYS A 216 -6.91 -10.22 -8.40
C CYS A 216 -8.14 -9.43 -7.95
N LYS A 217 -8.21 -8.13 -8.31
CA LYS A 217 -9.28 -7.22 -7.87
C LYS A 217 -10.67 -7.73 -8.26
N SER A 218 -10.86 -8.18 -9.50
CA SER A 218 -12.12 -8.71 -10.01
C SER A 218 -12.57 -9.94 -9.22
N VAL A 219 -11.68 -10.91 -9.06
CA VAL A 219 -11.93 -12.15 -8.30
C VAL A 219 -12.29 -11.84 -6.85
N ARG A 220 -11.55 -10.92 -6.20
CA ARG A 220 -11.84 -10.48 -4.84
C ARG A 220 -13.26 -9.91 -4.71
N GLN A 221 -13.65 -8.99 -5.60
CA GLN A 221 -14.97 -8.33 -5.53
C GLN A 221 -16.13 -9.29 -5.79
N GLN A 222 -15.91 -10.29 -6.65
CA GLN A 222 -16.94 -11.27 -7.02
C GLN A 222 -17.10 -12.38 -5.98
N GLN A 223 -15.99 -12.91 -5.46
CA GLN A 223 -15.99 -14.18 -4.71
C GLN A 223 -15.62 -14.05 -3.22
N LEU A 224 -15.00 -12.95 -2.79
CA LEU A 224 -14.65 -12.75 -1.38
C LEU A 224 -15.61 -11.73 -0.76
N LYS A 225 -16.52 -12.22 0.06
CA LYS A 225 -17.44 -11.42 0.88
C LYS A 225 -16.96 -11.34 2.32
N HIS A 226 -17.48 -10.37 3.06
CA HIS A 226 -17.18 -10.15 4.47
C HIS A 226 -17.43 -11.42 5.31
N ALA A 227 -18.48 -12.16 5.00
CA ALA A 227 -18.78 -13.45 5.61
C ALA A 227 -17.65 -14.48 5.47
N ASN A 228 -16.94 -14.51 4.32
CA ASN A 228 -15.81 -15.44 4.14
C ASN A 228 -14.61 -15.08 5.03
N TYR A 229 -14.40 -13.79 5.32
CA TYR A 229 -13.38 -13.37 6.28
C TYR A 229 -13.75 -13.80 7.70
N ARG A 230 -15.02 -13.62 8.09
CA ARG A 230 -15.54 -14.11 9.37
C ARG A 230 -15.37 -15.61 9.52
N GLU A 231 -15.80 -16.37 8.51
CA GLU A 231 -15.67 -17.83 8.49
C GLU A 231 -14.21 -18.25 8.61
N CYS A 232 -13.29 -17.61 7.88
CA CYS A 232 -11.87 -17.90 7.96
C CYS A 232 -11.28 -17.61 9.35
N LEU A 233 -11.70 -16.51 9.99
CA LEU A 233 -11.28 -16.16 11.35
C LEU A 233 -11.73 -17.22 12.36
N LEU A 234 -13.03 -17.56 12.35
CA LEU A 234 -13.63 -18.47 13.32
C LEU A 234 -13.22 -19.93 13.11
N SER A 235 -13.25 -20.40 11.86
CA SER A 235 -12.89 -21.79 11.54
C SER A 235 -11.37 -22.03 11.56
N ARG A 236 -10.57 -20.96 11.46
CA ARG A 236 -9.11 -20.99 11.26
C ARG A 236 -8.66 -21.77 10.02
N LYS A 237 -9.58 -22.07 9.10
CA LYS A 237 -9.28 -22.80 7.86
C LYS A 237 -8.95 -21.80 6.75
N PRO A 238 -7.83 -22.00 6.03
CA PRO A 238 -7.53 -21.18 4.87
C PRO A 238 -8.49 -21.47 3.72
N SER A 239 -8.85 -20.44 2.96
CA SER A 239 -9.62 -20.61 1.73
C SER A 239 -8.68 -20.63 0.51
N THR A 240 -9.14 -21.25 -0.56
CA THR A 240 -8.42 -21.31 -1.85
C THR A 240 -9.33 -20.78 -2.94
N ILE A 241 -8.76 -19.99 -3.85
CA ILE A 241 -9.50 -19.42 -4.98
C ILE A 241 -8.75 -19.67 -6.28
N SER A 242 -9.53 -19.89 -7.35
CA SER A 242 -8.99 -19.97 -8.70
C SER A 242 -9.10 -18.60 -9.36
N GLN A 243 -8.00 -18.13 -9.96
CA GLN A 243 -7.96 -16.87 -10.69
C GLN A 243 -7.25 -17.03 -12.03
N ASN A 244 -7.79 -16.39 -13.05
CA ASN A 244 -7.16 -16.32 -14.37
C ASN A 244 -6.24 -15.12 -14.44
N ARG A 245 -5.04 -15.32 -15.02
CA ARG A 245 -4.09 -14.24 -15.27
C ARG A 245 -3.39 -14.45 -16.59
N ILE A 246 -2.89 -13.34 -17.14
CA ILE A 246 -1.95 -13.38 -18.26
C ILE A 246 -0.55 -13.64 -17.70
N GLY A 247 0.08 -14.71 -18.16
CA GLY A 247 1.47 -15.05 -17.91
C GLY A 247 2.32 -14.72 -19.13
N SER A 248 3.64 -14.63 -18.91
CA SER A 248 4.60 -14.59 -20.02
C SER A 248 5.80 -15.45 -19.66
N GLU A 249 6.19 -16.31 -20.59
CA GLU A 249 7.39 -17.13 -20.51
C GLU A 249 8.09 -17.09 -21.87
N LYS A 250 9.40 -16.79 -21.89
CA LYS A 250 10.20 -16.67 -23.13
C LYS A 250 9.54 -15.79 -24.20
N HIS A 251 8.97 -14.65 -23.81
CA HIS A 251 8.19 -13.74 -24.67
C HIS A 251 6.90 -14.30 -25.29
N HIS A 252 6.50 -15.53 -24.95
CA HIS A 252 5.17 -16.03 -25.28
C HIS A 252 4.20 -15.61 -24.18
N ILE A 253 3.16 -14.88 -24.58
CA ILE A 253 2.07 -14.47 -23.69
C ILE A 253 1.00 -15.57 -23.76
N PHE A 254 0.54 -16.03 -22.60
CA PHE A 254 -0.51 -17.03 -22.51
C PHE A 254 -1.44 -16.75 -21.34
N SER A 255 -2.68 -17.21 -21.46
CA SER A 255 -3.63 -17.22 -20.36
C SER A 255 -3.38 -18.45 -19.49
N MET A 256 -3.32 -18.26 -18.17
CA MET A 256 -3.19 -19.36 -17.22
C MET A 256 -4.21 -19.22 -16.09
N GLN A 257 -4.70 -20.36 -15.62
CA GLN A 257 -5.46 -20.46 -14.39
C GLN A 257 -4.50 -20.79 -13.23
N GLN A 258 -4.62 -20.06 -12.13
CA GLN A 258 -3.82 -20.29 -10.93
C GLN A 258 -4.74 -20.49 -9.73
N SER A 259 -4.55 -21.61 -9.04
CA SER A 259 -5.12 -21.83 -7.71
C SER A 259 -4.22 -21.18 -6.65
N LYS A 260 -4.81 -20.39 -5.75
CA LYS A 260 -4.06 -19.64 -4.75
C LYS A 260 -4.79 -19.62 -3.42
N ARG A 261 -4.05 -19.73 -2.32
CA ARG A 261 -4.58 -19.48 -0.97
C ARG A 261 -5.07 -18.03 -0.89
N ALA A 262 -6.37 -17.87 -0.66
CA ALA A 262 -7.04 -16.58 -0.65
C ALA A 262 -7.04 -15.95 0.74
N LEU A 263 -7.78 -16.54 1.68
CA LEU A 263 -7.86 -16.09 3.07
C LEU A 263 -7.09 -17.05 3.98
N SER A 264 -6.50 -16.51 5.05
CA SER A 264 -5.85 -17.30 6.08
C SER A 264 -5.76 -16.47 7.36
N ALA A 265 -6.28 -17.02 8.46
CA ALA A 265 -6.17 -16.45 9.80
C ALA A 265 -4.78 -16.61 10.43
N PHE A 266 -3.86 -17.30 9.77
CA PHE A 266 -2.49 -17.45 10.24
C PHE A 266 -1.69 -16.19 9.89
N ASP A 267 -1.29 -15.44 10.92
CA ASP A 267 -0.36 -14.32 10.84
C ASP A 267 0.98 -14.73 11.47
N ASP A 268 2.01 -14.90 10.64
CA ASP A 268 3.35 -15.28 11.08
C ASP A 268 4.11 -14.13 11.76
N LYS A 269 3.51 -12.93 11.83
CA LYS A 269 4.16 -11.71 12.36
C LYS A 269 3.67 -11.31 13.74
N ARG A 270 2.62 -11.95 14.25
CA ARG A 270 2.01 -11.63 15.54
C ARG A 270 1.69 -12.90 16.29
N PHE A 271 1.71 -12.81 17.62
CA PHE A 271 1.25 -13.88 18.50
C PHE A 271 -0.26 -13.75 18.70
N LEU A 272 -1.01 -14.77 18.30
CA LEU A 272 -2.47 -14.81 18.48
C LEU A 272 -2.80 -15.30 19.90
N LEU A 273 -3.67 -14.58 20.61
CA LEU A 273 -4.12 -14.97 21.95
C LEU A 273 -5.13 -16.13 21.88
N GLU A 274 -5.44 -16.69 23.04
CA GLU A 274 -6.35 -17.85 23.17
C GLU A 274 -7.76 -17.57 22.62
N ASP A 275 -8.20 -16.30 22.68
CA ASP A 275 -9.47 -15.84 22.10
C ASP A 275 -9.53 -16.02 20.57
N GLY A 276 -8.39 -16.26 19.90
CA GLY A 276 -8.30 -16.47 18.47
C GLY A 276 -8.53 -15.21 17.62
N VAL A 277 -8.61 -14.04 18.24
CA VAL A 277 -8.94 -12.76 17.59
C VAL A 277 -7.92 -11.70 17.92
N THR A 278 -7.58 -11.56 19.20
CA THR A 278 -6.62 -10.57 19.65
C THR A 278 -5.22 -11.07 19.36
N SER A 279 -4.37 -10.19 18.83
CA SER A 279 -2.97 -10.53 18.58
C SER A 279 -2.03 -9.48 19.14
N LEU A 280 -0.88 -9.92 19.62
CA LEU A 280 0.18 -9.10 20.17
C LEU A 280 1.44 -9.21 19.31
N SER A 281 2.26 -8.16 19.31
CA SER A 281 3.58 -8.22 18.69
C SER A 281 4.47 -9.17 19.47
N TYR A 282 5.31 -9.96 18.78
CA TYR A 282 6.31 -10.79 19.47
C TYR A 282 7.18 -9.94 20.40
N GLY A 283 7.46 -10.46 21.60
CA GLY A 283 8.20 -9.75 22.66
C GLY A 283 7.34 -8.82 23.52
N HIS A 284 6.02 -8.78 23.33
CA HIS A 284 5.12 -8.06 24.24
C HIS A 284 5.10 -8.71 25.63
N TYR A 285 5.12 -7.92 26.71
CA TYR A 285 5.16 -8.37 28.11
C TYR A 285 3.99 -9.26 28.58
N LYS A 286 2.98 -9.47 27.72
CA LYS A 286 1.82 -10.34 28.00
C LYS A 286 1.95 -11.71 27.32
N ILE A 287 3.02 -11.92 26.56
CA ILE A 287 3.35 -13.17 25.89
C ILE A 287 4.45 -13.82 26.75
N GLY A 288 4.05 -14.48 27.83
CA GLY A 288 4.97 -15.03 28.85
C GLY A 288 5.14 -14.09 30.04
#